data_AF-A0A8J9WAL9-F1
#
_entry.id   AF-A0A8J9WAL9-F1
#
_cell.length_a   1.000
_cell.length_b   1.000
_cell.length_c   1.000
_cell.angle_alpha   90.00
_cell.angle_beta   90.00
_cell.angle_gamma   90.00
#
_symmetry.space_group_name_H-M   'P 1'
#
loop_
_entity.id
_entity.type
_entity.pdbx_description
1 polymer ?
#
loop_
_entity_poly.entity_id
_entity_poly.type
_entity_poly.pdbx_seq_one_letter_code
_entity_poly.pdbx_strand_id
1 'polypeptide(L)'
;MCNAENLPDKLKIKKTTYNNVFVTEFNLSLGYPRSDTCATCDAGESTEEHKENHHNAVEAMRHDRENGKQCNDVIFITIDLQQTMPLPKIPTSKAFYLRQIWFYNFGIHVVTKSKENAFFVRGQKMMLIVEVARLPVLCYDLSR
;
A
#
# COMPACT_ATOMS: atom_id res chain seq x y z
N MET A 1 -25.84 -7.49 5.27
CA MET A 1 -25.66 -6.04 5.03
C MET A 1 -27.04 -5.41 5.04
N CYS A 2 -27.29 -4.43 5.92
CA CYS A 2 -28.60 -3.81 6.05
C CYS A 2 -28.82 -2.86 4.86
N ASN A 3 -29.81 -3.15 4.01
CA ASN A 3 -30.17 -2.26 2.91
C ASN A 3 -30.79 -0.97 3.48
N ALA A 4 -30.13 0.17 3.25
CA ALA A 4 -30.52 1.49 3.76
C ALA A 4 -31.92 1.94 3.31
N GLU A 5 -32.47 1.32 2.26
CA GLU A 5 -33.72 1.71 1.62
C GLU A 5 -34.98 1.23 2.38
N ASN A 6 -34.86 0.25 3.29
CA ASN A 6 -35.99 -0.31 4.04
C ASN A 6 -36.01 0.08 5.53
N LEU A 7 -35.34 1.18 5.90
CA LEU A 7 -35.34 1.64 7.29
C LEU A 7 -36.59 2.49 7.60
N PRO A 8 -37.35 2.21 8.67
CA PRO A 8 -38.49 3.04 9.06
C PRO A 8 -38.06 4.48 9.31
N ASP A 9 -38.89 5.46 8.94
CA ASP A 9 -38.51 6.89 8.92
C ASP A 9 -37.98 7.41 10.25
N LYS A 10 -38.44 6.84 11.38
CA LYS A 10 -37.92 7.15 12.73
C LYS A 10 -36.44 6.83 12.95
N LEU A 11 -35.85 5.97 12.11
CA LEU A 11 -34.45 5.56 12.18
C LEU A 11 -33.58 6.25 11.11
N LYS A 12 -34.18 7.08 10.23
CA LYS A 12 -33.43 7.86 9.23
C LYS A 12 -32.83 9.11 9.87
N ILE A 13 -31.65 8.93 10.47
CA ILE A 13 -30.92 10.00 11.12
C ILE A 13 -29.85 10.54 10.15
N LYS A 14 -29.72 11.87 10.07
CA LYS A 14 -28.65 12.51 9.28
C LYS A 14 -27.30 12.26 9.94
N LYS A 15 -26.25 12.04 9.14
CA LYS A 15 -24.86 11.91 9.63
C LYS A 15 -24.46 13.05 10.57
N THR A 16 -24.97 14.26 10.34
CA THR A 16 -24.72 15.44 11.18
C THR A 16 -25.26 15.27 12.61
N THR A 17 -26.46 14.72 12.77
CA THR A 17 -27.05 14.45 14.08
C THR A 17 -26.25 13.39 14.83
N TYR A 18 -25.87 12.31 14.14
CA TYR A 18 -24.98 11.29 14.70
C TYR A 18 -23.62 11.88 15.12
N ASN A 19 -22.98 12.66 14.25
CA ASN A 19 -21.69 13.28 14.55
C ASN A 19 -21.78 14.24 15.74
N ASN A 20 -22.85 15.04 15.84
CA ASN A 20 -23.05 15.97 16.96
C ASN A 20 -23.11 15.23 18.30
N VAL A 21 -23.92 14.18 18.42
CA VAL A 21 -24.05 13.41 19.67
C VAL A 21 -22.70 12.80 20.08
N PHE A 22 -21.98 12.18 19.14
CA PHE A 22 -20.70 11.54 19.46
C PHE A 22 -19.59 12.54 19.81
N VAL A 23 -19.59 13.72 19.17
CA VAL A 23 -18.62 14.77 19.44
C VAL A 23 -18.93 15.51 20.74
N THR A 24 -20.20 15.87 21.01
CA THR A 24 -20.56 16.69 22.18
C THR A 24 -20.72 15.87 23.46
N GLU A 25 -21.36 14.70 23.38
CA GLU A 25 -21.70 13.90 24.56
C GLU A 25 -20.61 12.90 24.92
N PHE A 26 -19.88 12.39 23.92
CA PHE A 26 -18.88 11.33 24.10
C PHE A 26 -17.44 11.77 23.78
N ASN A 27 -17.24 13.00 23.28
CA ASN A 27 -15.92 13.51 22.85
C ASN A 27 -15.19 12.59 21.86
N LEU A 28 -15.93 11.89 21.01
CA LEU A 28 -15.41 10.98 19.99
C LEU A 28 -15.48 11.66 18.62
N SER A 29 -14.34 11.71 17.92
CA SER A 29 -14.26 12.21 16.55
C SER A 29 -14.34 11.06 15.54
N LEU A 30 -15.12 11.26 14.48
CA LEU A 30 -15.22 10.30 13.37
C LEU A 30 -14.06 10.53 12.39
N GLY A 31 -12.99 9.77 12.55
CA GLY A 31 -11.87 9.75 11.60
C GLY A 31 -12.18 8.91 10.36
N TYR A 32 -11.50 9.21 9.25
CA TYR A 32 -11.42 8.26 8.14
C TYR A 32 -10.48 7.10 8.52
N PRO A 33 -10.77 5.87 8.07
CA PRO A 33 -9.79 4.80 8.13
C PRO A 33 -8.48 5.30 7.51
N ARG A 34 -7.39 5.16 8.25
CA ARG A 34 -6.08 5.49 7.72
C ARG A 34 -5.75 4.48 6.62
N SER A 35 -5.31 4.97 5.46
CA SER A 35 -4.72 4.11 4.43
C SER A 35 -3.27 3.80 4.82
N ASP A 36 -2.81 2.58 4.55
CA ASP A 36 -1.42 2.13 4.77
C ASP A 36 -1.03 2.00 6.26
N THR A 37 -1.91 1.38 7.05
CA THR A 37 -1.64 0.97 8.42
C THR A 37 -1.02 -0.43 8.46
N CYS A 38 -0.11 -0.66 9.39
CA CYS A 38 0.46 -1.99 9.60
C CYS A 38 -0.58 -2.91 10.27
N ALA A 39 -0.42 -4.23 10.11
CA ALA A 39 -1.35 -5.21 10.66
C ALA A 39 -1.54 -5.08 12.19
N THR A 40 -0.51 -4.68 12.93
CA THR A 40 -0.58 -4.45 14.38
C THR A 40 -1.46 -3.25 14.73
N CYS A 41 -1.36 -2.16 13.97
CA CYS A 41 -2.23 -0.99 14.13
C CYS A 41 -3.68 -1.31 13.73
N ASP A 42 -3.88 -2.11 12.68
CA ASP A 42 -5.21 -2.56 12.26
C ASP A 42 -5.88 -3.45 13.31
N ALA A 43 -5.10 -4.28 14.00
CA ALA A 43 -5.58 -5.10 15.12
C ALA A 43 -5.89 -4.29 16.39
N GLY A 44 -5.49 -3.01 16.46
CA GLY A 44 -5.64 -2.18 17.65
C GLY A 44 -4.66 -2.54 18.77
N GLU A 45 -3.61 -3.30 18.47
CA GLU A 45 -2.62 -3.79 19.43
C GLU A 45 -1.35 -2.93 19.47
N SER A 46 -1.43 -1.68 19.00
CA SER A 46 -0.27 -0.78 18.95
C SER A 46 0.20 -0.41 20.36
N THR A 47 1.37 -0.89 20.75
CA THR A 47 2.06 -0.45 21.98
C THR A 47 2.70 0.92 21.78
N GLU A 48 3.04 1.62 22.87
CA GLU A 48 3.77 2.89 22.78
C GLU A 48 5.15 2.71 22.13
N GLU A 49 5.83 1.60 22.44
CA GLU A 49 7.08 1.21 21.80
C GLU A 49 6.92 1.04 20.27
N HIS A 50 5.81 0.44 19.81
CA HIS A 50 5.54 0.31 18.37
C HIS A 50 5.44 1.67 17.67
N LYS A 51 4.75 2.63 18.31
CA LYS A 51 4.60 3.99 17.78
C LYS A 51 5.93 4.73 17.75
N GLU A 52 6.72 4.59 18.80
CA GLU A 52 8.06 5.20 18.90
C GLU A 52 9.01 4.63 17.84
N ASN A 53 9.05 3.31 17.68
CA ASN A 53 9.86 2.65 16.66
C ASN A 53 9.49 3.10 15.25
N HIS A 54 8.19 3.23 14.96
CA HIS A 54 7.73 3.77 13.68
C HIS A 54 8.20 5.21 13.48
N HIS A 55 8.08 6.07 14.50
CA HIS A 55 8.55 7.45 14.43
C HIS A 55 10.06 7.53 14.18
N ASN A 56 10.84 6.73 14.91
CA ASN A 56 12.29 6.66 14.76
C ASN A 56 12.70 6.19 13.35
N ALA A 57 12.00 5.21 12.79
CA ALA A 57 12.25 4.74 11.43
C ALA A 57 11.97 5.83 10.37
N VAL A 58 10.90 6.61 10.55
CA VAL A 58 10.57 7.73 9.66
C VAL A 58 11.61 8.84 9.74
N GLU A 59 12.07 9.18 10.94
CA GLU A 59 13.12 10.19 11.13
C GLU A 59 14.46 9.72 10.57
N ALA A 60 14.82 8.44 10.76
CA ALA A 60 16.02 7.86 10.14
C ALA A 60 15.98 7.94 8.61
N MET A 61 14.84 7.61 7.98
CA MET A 61 14.68 7.76 6.53
C MET A 61 14.81 9.22 6.06
N ARG A 62 14.28 10.19 6.83
CA ARG A 62 14.43 11.62 6.50
C ARG A 62 15.90 12.03 6.56
N HIS A 63 16.59 11.61 7.61
CA HIS A 63 18.02 11.87 7.79
C HIS A 63 18.86 11.26 6.67
N ASP A 64 18.62 9.99 6.30
CA ASP A 64 19.31 9.32 5.20
C ASP A 64 19.09 10.01 3.85
N ARG A 65 17.86 10.50 3.61
CA ARG A 65 17.56 11.29 2.41
C ARG A 65 18.35 12.60 2.37
N GLU A 66 18.46 13.30 3.50
CA GLU A 66 19.26 14.52 3.61
C GLU A 66 20.75 14.24 3.41
N ASN A 67 21.26 13.15 3.97
CA ASN A 67 22.64 12.71 3.80
C ASN A 67 22.96 12.45 2.32
N GLY A 68 22.06 11.81 1.58
CA GLY A 68 22.19 11.61 0.12
C GLY A 68 22.19 12.90 -0.71
N LYS A 69 21.68 14.01 -0.15
CA LYS A 69 21.76 15.35 -0.78
C LYS A 69 23.05 16.09 -0.44
N GLN A 70 23.67 15.81 0.70
CA GLN A 70 24.85 16.55 1.16
C GLN A 70 26.15 15.88 0.71
N CYS A 71 26.20 14.55 0.72
CA CYS A 71 27.36 13.74 0.39
C CYS A 71 27.39 13.37 -1.10
N ASN A 72 28.57 13.43 -1.73
CA ASN A 72 28.76 12.97 -3.12
C ASN A 72 28.84 11.45 -3.24
N ASP A 73 29.29 10.78 -2.18
CA ASP A 73 29.56 9.33 -2.19
C ASP A 73 28.35 8.49 -1.77
N VAL A 74 27.26 9.15 -1.37
CA VAL A 74 26.04 8.48 -0.89
C VAL A 74 24.92 8.75 -1.89
N ILE A 75 24.26 7.67 -2.32
CA ILE A 75 23.09 7.73 -3.19
C ILE A 75 21.91 7.20 -2.39
N PHE A 76 20.86 8.00 -2.27
CA PHE A 76 19.63 7.58 -1.61
C PHE A 76 18.62 7.11 -2.67
N ILE A 77 18.14 5.88 -2.54
CA ILE A 77 17.20 5.28 -3.49
C ILE A 77 15.93 4.87 -2.76
N THR A 78 14.78 5.35 -3.23
CA THR A 78 13.46 4.91 -2.77
C THR A 78 12.77 4.14 -3.87
N ILE A 79 12.16 3.02 -3.51
CA ILE A 79 11.43 2.17 -4.44
C ILE A 79 9.97 2.13 -4.00
N ASP A 80 9.08 2.47 -4.93
CA ASP A 80 7.62 2.42 -4.75
C ASP A 80 7.01 1.41 -5.73
N LEU A 81 6.17 0.51 -5.24
CA LEU A 81 5.40 -0.40 -6.08
C LEU A 81 3.93 -0.17 -5.80
N GLN A 82 3.21 0.32 -6.81
CA GLN A 82 1.77 0.51 -6.68
C GLN A 82 1.03 -0.83 -6.73
N GLN A 83 -0.15 -0.85 -6.09
CA GLN A 83 -1.07 -1.99 -6.16
C GLN A 83 -1.28 -2.39 -7.63
N THR A 84 -1.09 -3.67 -7.91
CA THR A 84 -1.24 -4.21 -9.26
C THR A 84 -2.69 -4.10 -9.70
N MET A 85 -2.93 -3.41 -10.81
CA MET A 85 -4.28 -3.27 -11.36
C MET A 85 -4.54 -4.39 -12.37
N PRO A 86 -5.64 -5.15 -12.22
CA PRO A 86 -6.05 -6.07 -13.27
C PRO A 86 -6.51 -5.24 -14.48
N LEU A 87 -6.03 -5.57 -15.67
CA LEU A 87 -6.54 -4.93 -16.89
C LEU A 87 -7.98 -5.39 -17.16
N PRO A 88 -8.80 -4.57 -17.85
CA PRO A 88 -10.19 -4.91 -18.18
C PRO A 88 -10.29 -6.27 -18.87
N LYS A 89 -11.25 -7.08 -18.45
CA LYS A 89 -11.55 -8.37 -19.07
C LYS A 89 -12.06 -8.12 -20.49
N ILE A 90 -11.27 -8.43 -21.50
CA ILE A 90 -11.69 -8.37 -22.90
C ILE A 90 -12.50 -9.63 -23.20
N PRO A 91 -13.82 -9.54 -23.46
CA PRO A 91 -14.69 -10.72 -23.55
C PRO A 91 -14.56 -11.50 -24.86
N THR A 92 -13.64 -11.14 -25.76
CA THR A 92 -13.55 -11.71 -27.10
C THR A 92 -12.28 -12.55 -27.30
N SER A 93 -12.46 -13.74 -27.89
CA SER A 93 -11.43 -14.69 -28.39
C SER A 93 -10.65 -15.51 -27.35
N LYS A 94 -9.71 -16.35 -27.84
CA LYS A 94 -8.67 -17.06 -27.06
C LYS A 94 -7.91 -16.16 -26.08
N ALA A 95 -7.88 -14.85 -26.34
CA ALA A 95 -7.30 -13.84 -25.43
C ALA A 95 -8.00 -13.80 -24.06
N PHE A 96 -9.30 -14.07 -23.98
CA PHE A 96 -10.06 -14.11 -22.71
C PHE A 96 -9.54 -15.18 -21.74
N TYR A 97 -9.13 -16.34 -22.26
CA TYR A 97 -8.64 -17.47 -21.44
C TYR A 97 -7.14 -17.41 -21.17
N LEU A 98 -6.36 -16.77 -22.05
CA LEU A 98 -4.91 -16.77 -21.96
C LEU A 98 -4.32 -15.53 -21.28
N ARG A 99 -5.10 -14.43 -21.14
CA ARG A 99 -4.57 -13.13 -20.74
C ARG A 99 -5.23 -12.59 -19.47
N GLN A 100 -4.83 -13.11 -18.31
CA GLN A 100 -4.91 -12.31 -17.08
C GLN A 100 -3.64 -11.47 -16.99
N ILE A 101 -3.66 -10.28 -17.58
CA ILE A 101 -2.51 -9.37 -17.57
C ILE A 101 -2.62 -8.47 -16.34
N TRP A 102 -1.54 -8.46 -15.56
CA TRP A 102 -1.35 -7.53 -14.45
C TRP A 102 -0.51 -6.35 -14.91
N PHE A 103 -0.96 -5.15 -14.56
CA PHE A 103 -0.20 -3.93 -14.76
C PHE A 103 0.59 -3.61 -13.49
N TYR A 104 1.91 -3.56 -13.62
CA TYR A 104 2.84 -3.20 -12.55
C TYR A 104 3.35 -1.79 -12.80
N ASN A 105 3.14 -0.89 -11.85
CA ASN A 105 3.77 0.43 -11.85
C ASN A 105 4.84 0.47 -10.77
N PHE A 106 6.10 0.47 -11.20
CA PHE A 106 7.27 0.44 -10.34
C PHE A 106 8.01 1.77 -10.44
N GLY A 107 8.05 2.53 -9.35
CA GLY A 107 8.76 3.80 -9.23
C GLY A 107 10.11 3.62 -8.55
N ILE A 108 11.16 4.21 -9.11
CA ILE A 108 12.48 4.31 -8.52
C ILE A 108 12.83 5.79 -8.42
N HIS A 109 12.98 6.29 -7.21
CA HIS A 109 13.42 7.65 -6.94
C HIS A 109 14.87 7.62 -6.49
N VAL A 110 15.75 8.27 -7.26
CA VAL A 110 17.18 8.36 -6.99
C VAL A 110 17.49 9.79 -6.61
N VAL A 111 17.97 9.98 -5.39
CA VAL A 111 18.40 11.26 -4.84
C VAL A 111 19.92 11.23 -4.72
N THR A 112 20.56 12.19 -5.38
CA THR A 112 22.00 12.45 -5.29
C THR A 112 22.20 13.93 -4.98
N LYS A 113 23.40 14.31 -4.52
CA LYS A 113 23.75 15.72 -4.28
C LYS A 113 23.46 16.64 -5.45
N SER A 114 23.74 16.18 -6.68
CA SER A 114 23.65 17.03 -7.87
C SER A 114 22.26 17.03 -8.50
N LYS A 115 21.52 15.92 -8.41
CA LYS A 115 20.24 15.72 -9.11
C LYS A 115 19.32 14.77 -8.36
N GLU A 116 18.02 15.06 -8.44
CA GLU A 116 16.96 14.14 -8.06
C GLU A 116 16.28 13.65 -9.33
N ASN A 117 16.26 12.34 -9.55
CA ASN A 117 15.63 11.73 -10.72
C ASN A 117 14.61 10.68 -10.28
N ALA A 118 13.46 10.66 -10.95
CA ALA A 118 12.44 9.64 -10.75
C ALA A 118 12.29 8.83 -12.04
N PHE A 119 12.38 7.52 -11.92
CA PHE A 119 12.19 6.56 -13.01
C PHE A 119 10.93 5.75 -12.75
N PHE A 120 10.07 5.66 -13.75
CA PHE A 120 8.87 4.82 -13.69
C PHE A 120 8.99 3.69 -14.70
N VAL A 121 9.12 2.47 -14.18
CA VAL A 121 9.14 1.25 -14.97
C VAL A 121 7.74 0.65 -14.98
N ARG A 122 7.14 0.60 -16.17
CA ARG A 122 5.81 0.01 -16.38
C ARG A 122 5.97 -1.38 -16.96
N GLY A 123 5.57 -2.38 -16.19
CA GLY A 123 5.62 -3.79 -16.58
C GLY A 123 4.22 -4.34 -16.85
N GLN A 124 4.10 -5.20 -17.85
CA GLN A 124 2.91 -6.04 -18.04
C GLN A 124 3.34 -7.49 -17.97
N LYS A 125 2.77 -8.27 -17.04
CA LYS A 125 3.01 -9.71 -16.95
C LYS A 125 1.70 -10.46 -17.12
N MET A 126 1.72 -11.42 -18.02
CA MET A 126 0.62 -12.35 -18.23
C MET A 126 0.72 -13.47 -17.18
N MET A 127 -0.26 -13.55 -16.27
CA MET A 127 -0.37 -14.67 -15.35
C MET A 127 -1.11 -15.79 -16.08
N LEU A 128 -0.35 -16.75 -16.62
CA LEU A 128 -0.92 -18.01 -17.09
C LEU A 128 -1.34 -18.82 -15.86
N ILE A 129 -2.66 -18.95 -15.63
CA ILE A 129 -3.21 -19.88 -14.63
C ILE A 129 -3.17 -21.31 -15.21
N VAL A 130 -2.00 -21.79 -15.64
CA VAL A 130 -1.76 -23.22 -15.90
C VAL A 130 -0.26 -23.49 -15.72
N GLU A 131 0.21 -23.52 -14.48
CA GLU A 131 1.36 -24.37 -14.12
C GLU A 131 1.42 -24.60 -12.60
N VAL A 132 0.44 -25.36 -12.09
CA VAL A 132 0.70 -26.25 -10.96
C VAL A 132 1.35 -27.50 -11.55
N ALA A 133 2.66 -27.45 -11.82
CA ALA A 133 3.55 -28.61 -11.86
C ALA A 133 4.93 -28.22 -12.42
N ARG A 134 5.95 -28.43 -11.59
CA ARG A 134 7.37 -28.60 -11.93
C ARG A 134 8.14 -27.36 -12.41
N LEU A 135 9.06 -26.91 -11.57
CA LEU A 135 10.50 -26.86 -11.83
C LEU A 135 11.25 -26.55 -10.51
N PRO A 136 12.53 -26.90 -10.38
CA PRO A 136 13.06 -27.67 -9.25
C PRO A 136 13.70 -26.82 -8.16
N VAL A 137 13.78 -27.44 -6.98
CA VAL A 137 14.59 -27.04 -5.84
C VAL A 137 16.03 -26.77 -6.30
N LEU A 138 16.48 -25.51 -6.25
CA LEU A 138 17.90 -25.18 -6.17
C LEU A 138 18.18 -24.73 -4.74
N CYS A 139 18.60 -25.70 -3.92
CA CYS A 139 19.36 -25.45 -2.71
C CYS A 139 20.69 -24.84 -3.13
N TYR A 140 20.96 -23.61 -2.70
CA TYR A 140 22.33 -23.16 -2.55
C TYR A 140 22.71 -23.33 -1.08
N ASP A 141 23.51 -24.37 -0.82
CA ASP A 141 24.34 -24.48 0.36
C ASP A 141 25.29 -23.28 0.38
N LEU A 142 25.11 -22.39 1.36
CA LEU A 142 26.21 -21.60 1.90
C LEU A 142 26.52 -22.16 3.29
N SER A 143 27.29 -23.26 3.31
CA SER A 143 28.08 -23.64 4.47
C SER A 143 29.55 -23.69 4.06
N ARG A 144 30.37 -23.22 5.01
CA ARG A 144 31.83 -23.22 5.08
C ARG A 144 32.54 -24.39 4.42
#